data_AF-A0A6N2U565-F1
#
_entry.id   AF-A0A6N2U565-F1
#
_cell.length_a   1.000
_cell.length_b   1.000
_cell.length_c   1.000
_cell.angle_alpha   90.00
_cell.angle_beta   90.00
_cell.angle_gamma   90.00
#
_symmetry.space_group_name_H-M   'P 1'
#
loop_
_entity.id
_entity.type
_entity.pdbx_description
1 polymer ?
#
loop_
_entity_poly.entity_id
_entity_poly.type
_entity_poly.pdbx_seq_one_letter_code
_entity_poly.pdbx_strand_id
1 'polypeptide(L)' 'MYVLEYKQLHIVREEQTKNRTCQSYRWKQAAICESREPLEAIRSAKTRPEEWRVVPMGDSSAEN' A
#
# COMPACT_ATOMS: atom_id res chain seq x y z
N MET A 1 -9.95 12.06 4.95
CA MET A 1 -9.66 10.73 5.53
C MET A 1 -8.38 10.19 4.88
N TYR A 2 -7.52 9.52 5.64
CA TYR A 2 -6.23 8.98 5.20
C TYR A 2 -6.15 7.49 5.49
N VAL A 3 -5.39 6.78 4.67
CA VAL A 3 -5.15 5.34 4.81
C VAL A 3 -3.65 5.10 4.92
N LEU A 4 -3.27 4.27 5.90
CA LEU A 4 -1.95 3.67 5.98
C LEU A 4 -1.97 2.35 5.21
N GLU A 5 -1.10 2.23 4.21
CA GLU A 5 -0.96 1.04 3.39
C GLU A 5 0.42 0.41 3.57
N TYR A 6 0.46 -0.92 3.51
CA TYR A 6 1.66 -1.73 3.58
C TYR A 6 1.95 -2.41 2.24
N LYS A 7 3.22 -2.44 1.85
CA LYS A 7 3.71 -3.10 0.64
C LYS A 7 3.68 -4.62 0.82
N GLN A 8 2.73 -5.28 0.19
CA GLN A 8 2.60 -6.74 0.20
C GLN A 8 3.08 -7.34 -1.13
N LEU A 9 3.89 -8.39 -1.07
CA LEU A 9 4.24 -9.19 -2.25
C LEU A 9 2.95 -9.68 -2.92
N HIS A 10 2.85 -9.46 -4.22
CA HIS A 10 1.72 -9.90 -5.03
C HIS A 10 2.25 -10.75 -6.18
N ILE A 11 1.88 -12.02 -6.18
CA ILE A 11 2.22 -12.94 -7.26
C ILE A 11 0.93 -13.13 -8.06
N VAL A 12 0.90 -12.57 -9.26
CA VAL A 12 -0.20 -12.77 -10.20
C VAL A 12 -0.16 -14.23 -10.66
N ARG A 13 -1.31 -14.91 -10.63
CA ARG A 13 -1.43 -16.28 -11.12
C ARG A 13 -1.64 -16.24 -12.65
N GLU A 14 -0.55 -16.14 -13.39
CA GLU A 14 -0.53 -16.27 -14.85
C GLU A 14 -0.16 -17.71 -15.27
N GLU A 15 -0.52 -18.09 -16.50
CA GLU A 15 -0.03 -19.34 -17.11
C GLU A 15 1.51 -19.35 -17.10
N GLN A 16 2.11 -20.47 -16.69
CA GLN A 16 3.55 -20.55 -16.47
C GLN A 16 4.33 -20.41 -17.78
N THR A 17 4.86 -19.22 -18.07
CA THR A 17 5.83 -19.01 -19.15
C THR A 17 7.27 -19.24 -18.65
N LYS A 18 8.21 -19.51 -19.56
CA LYS A 18 9.59 -19.95 -19.26
C LYS A 18 10.37 -18.94 -18.38
N ASN A 19 9.99 -17.67 -18.38
CA ASN A 19 10.65 -16.59 -17.63
C ASN A 19 9.80 -16.21 -16.41
N ARG A 20 9.83 -17.07 -15.39
CA ARG A 20 9.12 -16.90 -14.12
C ARG A 20 9.86 -15.91 -13.23
N THR A 21 9.29 -14.72 -13.00
CA THR A 21 9.29 -13.98 -11.71
C THR A 21 8.71 -12.57 -11.89
N CYS A 22 7.43 -12.45 -12.22
CA CYS A 22 6.72 -11.18 -11.99
C CYS A 22 6.47 -11.02 -10.48
N GLN A 23 7.52 -10.69 -9.72
CA GLN A 23 7.42 -10.29 -8.31
C GLN A 23 6.89 -8.85 -8.26
N SER A 24 5.61 -8.67 -8.54
CA SER A 24 4.95 -7.39 -8.31
C SER A 24 4.60 -7.24 -6.83
N TYR A 25 4.13 -6.05 -6.46
CA TYR A 25 3.64 -5.78 -5.13
C TYR A 25 2.33 -5.04 -5.23
N ARG A 26 1.51 -5.18 -4.19
CA ARG A 26 0.29 -4.41 -4.02
C ARG A 26 0.36 -3.66 -2.69
N TRP A 27 -0.32 -2.54 -2.63
CA TRP A 27 -0.51 -1.82 -1.38
C TRP A 27 -1.76 -2.36 -0.69
N LYS A 28 -1.61 -2.81 0.55
CA LYS A 28 -2.72 -3.33 1.36
C LYS A 28 -3.04 -2.33 2.46
N GLN A 29 -4.30 -1.95 2.57
CA GLN A 29 -4.78 -1.07 3.63
C GLN A 29 -4.61 -1.76 4.99
N ALA A 30 -3.98 -1.05 5.92
CA ALA A 30 -3.69 -1.54 7.27
C ALA A 30 -4.45 -0.75 8.35
N ALA A 31 -4.62 0.57 8.16
CA ALA A 31 -5.37 1.42 9.07
C ALA A 31 -5.94 2.63 8.33
N ILE A 32 -7.00 3.22 8.88
CA ILE A 32 -7.65 4.43 8.37
C ILE A 32 -7.76 5.42 9.53
N CYS A 33 -7.52 6.69 9.25
CA CYS A 33 -7.69 7.77 10.22
C CYS A 33 -8.17 9.04 9.51
N GLU A 34 -8.93 9.88 10.21
CA GLU A 34 -9.33 11.18 9.68
C GLU A 34 -8.13 12.11 9.51
N SER A 35 -7.15 12.02 10.41
CA SER A 35 -5.93 12.83 10.46
C SER A 35 -4.72 12.07 9.93
N ARG A 36 -3.80 12.79 9.29
CA ARG A 36 -2.56 12.22 8.73
C ARG A 36 -1.50 11.92 9.79
N GLU A 37 -1.37 12.79 10.79
CA GLU A 37 -0.28 12.75 11.78
C GLU A 37 -0.18 11.42 12.55
N PRO A 38 -1.28 10.81 13.02
CA PRO A 38 -1.20 9.52 13.72
C PRO A 38 -0.68 8.40 12.81
N LEU A 39 -1.05 8.41 11.53
CA LEU A 39 -0.61 7.41 10.56
C LEU A 39 0.87 7.58 10.21
N GLU A 40 1.36 8.82 10.13
CA GLU A 40 2.78 9.11 9.92
C GLU A 40 3.63 8.70 11.13
N ALA A 41 3.14 8.92 12.36
CA ALA A 41 3.81 8.44 13.57
C ALA A 41 3.94 6.90 13.59
N ILE A 42 2.87 6.20 13.19
CA ILE A 42 2.90 4.74 13.01
C ILE A 42 3.90 4.36 11.92
N ARG A 43 3.92 5.05 10.78
CA ARG A 43 4.85 4.80 9.66
C ARG A 43 6.30 4.91 10.11
N SER A 44 6.66 5.97 10.82
CA SER A 44 8.04 6.21 11.28
C SER A 44 8.50 5.21 12.35
N ALA A 45 7.56 4.63 13.12
CA ALA A 45 7.87 3.66 14.15
C ALA A 45 8.08 2.23 13.60
N LYS A 46 7.83 1.97 12.30
CA LYS A 46 8.03 0.65 11.69
C LYS A 46 9.50 0.40 11.35
N THR A 47 9.89 -0.88 11.39
CA THR A 47 11.26 -1.34 11.07
C THR A 47 11.70 -0.98 9.64
N ARG A 48 10.76 -0.86 8.70
CA ARG A 48 11.01 -0.53 7.28
C ARG A 48 10.02 0.52 6.80
N PRO A 49 10.19 1.81 7.15
CA PRO A 49 9.24 2.86 6.82
C PRO A 49 8.95 2.98 5.32
N GLU A 50 9.88 2.60 4.45
CA GLU A 50 9.77 2.58 2.99
C GLU A 50 8.77 1.55 2.45
N GLU A 51 8.42 0.53 3.24
CA GLU A 51 7.36 -0.44 2.91
C GLU A 51 5.97 0.07 3.29
N TRP A 52 5.85 1.28 3.86
CA TRP A 52 4.59 1.87 4.30
C TRP A 52 4.36 3.21 3.61
N ARG A 53 3.10 3.50 3.31
CA ARG A 53 2.71 4.81 2.79
C ARG A 53 1.40 5.29 3.39
N VAL A 54 1.32 6.61 3.61
CA VAL A 54 0.08 7.27 3.98
C VAL A 54 -0.48 7.95 2.74
N VAL A 55 -1.65 7.52 2.30
CA VAL A 55 -2.34 8.07 1.13
C VAL A 55 -3.63 8.75 1.56
N PRO A 56 -4.03 9.87 0.93
CA PRO A 56 -5.38 10.37 1.10
C PRO A 56 -6.34 9.30 0.58
N MET A 57 -7.36 8.98 1.37
CA MET A 57 -8.52 8.25 0.88
C MET A 57 -9.24 9.23 -0.02
N GLY A 58 -8.89 9.24 -1.31
CA GLY A 58 -9.59 10.08 -2.27
C GLY A 58 -11.07 9.74 -2.22
N ASP A 59 -11.92 10.77 -2.29
CA ASP A 59 -13.27 10.59 -2.79
C ASP A 59 -13.15 9.79 -4.10
N SER A 60 -13.89 8.70 -4.21
CA SER A 60 -14.02 7.89 -5.42
C SER A 60 -14.75 8.67 -6.52
N SER A 61 -14.24 9.85 -6.86
CA SER A 61 -14.77 10.81 -7.84
C SER A 61 -13.59 11.62 -8.42
N ALA A 62 -12.62 10.92 -8.99
CA ALA A 62 -11.68 11.49 -9.93
C ALA A 62 -11.32 10.41 -10.97
N GLU A 63 -12.35 9.94 -11.68
CA GLU A 63 -12.20 9.36 -13.01
C GLU A 63 -12.35 10.49 -14.03
N ASN A 64 -11.27 10.82 -14.74
CA ASN A 64 -11.28 11.16 -16.17
C ASN A 64 -9.87 11.06 -16.75
#